data_AF-A0A368TX12-F1
#
_entry.id   AF-A0A368TX12-F1
#
_cell.length_a   1.000
_cell.length_b   1.000
_cell.length_c   1.000
_cell.angle_alpha   90.00
_cell.angle_beta   90.00
_cell.angle_gamma   90.00
#
_symmetry.space_group_name_H-M   'P 1'
#
loop_
_entity.id
_entity.type
_entity.pdbx_description
1 polymer ?
#
loop_
_entity_poly.entity_id
_entity_poly.type
_entity_poly.pdbx_seq_one_letter_code
_entity_poly.pdbx_strand_id
1 'polypeptide(L)'
;MASNDHAPTHPASADATSLDKLIGGCIEGDLTAFEHLASACLPGLLGVSARFLEQPGHHETVCRDTLVLAWRNLSELGSDTAPSQWLYGIFASRLYNQLLALHGSQQAMRHRVSTLKAEDATTVDSPTGPRPALFSGARVLAMSQQVPAVALSPRLLGELNDRITAEIAQCNAPLTPTGERVYPPLYDPALRSRMFRSRAAFRLKEGFKRRLGRPFEDQLFNRWLDNKAGSTLLENQGLPRRSVERYLGRKLDLEMDPSTLTRGLSYPTSFPNRTQRRKISNLFIWPGDWDVKTPALAATQRHQFIHDIWNHRLDLTASDSYAGLKSKLEKDGPLRMHHQGILLDSEARILAYLERYLFYMEDMSCFGFKSDLGKDALGIAIDRHGDMIKINKGLHRLAMAQTLGIQRVSVRVRSVHQLWWEEHKGSAQGKRALENAIAALPHR
;
A
#
# COMPACT_ATOMS: atom_id res chain seq x y z
N MET A 1 0.96 -60.01 -22.37
CA MET A 1 1.75 -58.92 -21.78
C MET A 1 1.75 -57.76 -22.77
N ALA A 2 0.83 -56.82 -22.59
CA ALA A 2 0.85 -55.53 -23.27
C ALA A 2 0.53 -54.50 -22.18
N SER A 3 1.58 -53.83 -21.69
CA SER A 3 1.44 -52.75 -20.72
C SER A 3 0.92 -51.54 -21.47
N ASN A 4 -0.35 -51.20 -21.28
CA ASN A 4 -0.91 -49.93 -21.72
C ASN A 4 -0.35 -48.85 -20.79
N ASP A 5 0.75 -48.21 -21.21
CA ASP A 5 1.16 -46.92 -20.68
C ASP A 5 0.13 -45.86 -21.11
N HIS A 6 -0.91 -45.72 -20.31
CA HIS A 6 -1.73 -44.51 -20.32
C HIS A 6 -0.86 -43.37 -19.78
N ALA A 7 -0.23 -42.64 -20.71
CA ALA A 7 0.31 -41.33 -20.39
C ALA A 7 -0.81 -40.49 -19.75
N PRO A 8 -0.60 -39.90 -18.56
CA PRO A 8 -1.62 -39.10 -17.91
C PRO A 8 -1.98 -37.93 -18.82
N THR A 9 -3.24 -37.89 -19.24
CA THR A 9 -3.82 -36.77 -19.99
C THR A 9 -3.70 -35.54 -19.09
N HIS A 10 -2.71 -34.68 -19.37
CA HIS A 10 -2.54 -33.45 -18.63
C HIS A 10 -3.83 -32.60 -18.76
N PRO A 11 -4.35 -32.04 -17.65
CA PRO A 11 -5.53 -31.20 -17.72
C PRO A 11 -5.25 -30.01 -18.65
N ALA A 12 -6.05 -29.88 -19.72
CA ALA A 12 -5.97 -28.75 -20.61
C ALA A 12 -6.26 -27.45 -19.82
N SER A 13 -5.52 -26.38 -20.11
CA SER A 13 -5.84 -25.05 -19.58
C SER A 13 -7.28 -24.69 -19.93
N ALA A 14 -8.03 -24.15 -18.98
CA ALA A 14 -9.39 -23.69 -19.25
C ALA A 14 -9.39 -22.61 -20.34
N ASP A 15 -10.42 -22.61 -21.19
CA ASP A 15 -10.65 -21.52 -22.14
C ASP A 15 -11.08 -20.22 -21.43
N ALA A 16 -11.03 -19.10 -22.14
CA ALA A 16 -11.30 -17.78 -21.56
C ALA A 16 -12.74 -17.66 -21.00
N THR A 17 -13.72 -18.24 -21.69
CA THR A 17 -15.14 -18.18 -21.28
C THR A 17 -15.40 -19.01 -20.02
N SER A 18 -14.75 -20.16 -19.88
CA SER A 18 -14.77 -20.96 -18.66
C SER A 18 -14.13 -20.19 -17.50
N LEU A 19 -12.99 -19.56 -17.75
CA LEU A 19 -12.29 -18.77 -16.74
C LEU A 19 -13.11 -17.55 -16.27
N ASP A 20 -13.78 -16.86 -17.19
CA ASP A 20 -14.67 -15.74 -16.85
C ASP A 20 -15.80 -16.17 -15.91
N LYS A 21 -16.40 -17.34 -16.15
CA LYS A 21 -17.43 -17.93 -15.28
C LYS A 21 -16.88 -18.30 -13.90
N LEU A 22 -15.68 -18.88 -13.84
CA LEU A 22 -15.04 -19.24 -12.58
C LEU A 22 -14.71 -18.00 -11.74
N ILE A 23 -14.17 -16.95 -12.36
CA ILE A 23 -13.87 -15.68 -11.66
C ILE A 23 -15.17 -15.01 -11.22
N GLY A 24 -16.19 -14.96 -12.07
CA GLY A 24 -17.50 -14.40 -11.71
C GLY A 24 -18.25 -15.19 -10.63
N GLY A 25 -17.92 -16.48 -10.48
CA GLY A 25 -18.44 -17.35 -9.43
C GLY A 25 -17.63 -17.32 -8.12
N CYS A 26 -16.47 -16.66 -8.09
CA CYS A 26 -15.67 -16.52 -6.87
C CYS A 26 -16.38 -15.56 -5.90
N ILE A 27 -16.78 -16.09 -4.75
CA ILE A 27 -17.36 -15.32 -3.65
C ILE A 27 -16.32 -15.19 -2.54
N GLU A 28 -16.20 -14.00 -1.95
CA GLU A 28 -15.28 -13.77 -0.82
C GLU A 28 -15.53 -14.79 0.30
N GLY A 29 -14.49 -15.55 0.64
CA GLY A 29 -14.52 -16.58 1.68
C GLY A 29 -14.80 -18.01 1.21
N ASP A 30 -15.08 -18.26 -0.08
CA ASP A 30 -15.28 -19.60 -0.62
C ASP A 30 -13.95 -20.22 -1.13
N LEU A 31 -13.35 -21.07 -0.30
CA LEU A 31 -12.11 -21.76 -0.64
C LEU A 31 -12.28 -22.73 -1.82
N THR A 32 -13.44 -23.36 -1.97
CA THR A 32 -13.69 -24.34 -3.05
C THR A 32 -13.72 -23.63 -4.40
N ALA A 33 -14.39 -22.48 -4.47
CA ALA A 33 -14.40 -21.65 -5.67
C ALA A 33 -12.99 -21.20 -6.07
N PHE A 34 -12.17 -20.82 -5.08
CA PHE A 34 -10.78 -20.48 -5.31
C PHE A 34 -9.96 -21.67 -5.83
N GLU A 35 -10.09 -22.86 -5.24
CA GLU A 35 -9.37 -24.07 -5.67
C GLU A 35 -9.71 -24.47 -7.11
N HIS A 36 -10.99 -24.35 -7.50
CA HIS A 36 -11.41 -24.57 -8.88
C HIS A 36 -10.80 -23.54 -9.84
N LEU A 37 -10.80 -22.26 -9.47
CA LEU A 37 -10.14 -21.20 -10.25
C LEU A 37 -8.64 -21.49 -10.41
N ALA A 38 -7.95 -21.77 -9.31
CA ALA A 38 -6.51 -22.03 -9.30
C ALA A 38 -6.15 -23.24 -10.18
N SER A 39 -6.89 -24.34 -10.04
CA SER A 39 -6.69 -25.56 -10.85
C SER A 39 -6.88 -25.30 -12.34
N ALA A 40 -7.84 -24.44 -12.71
CA ALA A 40 -8.15 -24.11 -14.09
C ALA A 40 -7.11 -23.21 -14.78
N CYS A 41 -6.51 -22.27 -14.05
CA CYS A 41 -5.63 -21.25 -14.64
C CYS A 41 -4.13 -21.41 -14.37
N LEU A 42 -3.73 -22.02 -13.25
CA LEU A 42 -2.31 -22.17 -12.89
C LEU A 42 -1.46 -22.86 -13.97
N PRO A 43 -1.91 -23.94 -14.64
CA PRO A 43 -1.09 -24.57 -15.67
C PRO A 43 -0.73 -23.63 -16.83
N GLY A 44 -1.67 -22.77 -17.24
CA GLY A 44 -1.46 -21.76 -18.26
C GLY A 44 -0.56 -20.62 -17.78
N LEU A 45 -0.76 -20.12 -16.55
CA LEU A 45 0.11 -19.10 -15.96
C LEU A 45 1.57 -19.59 -15.83
N LEU A 46 1.77 -20.83 -15.40
CA LEU A 46 3.09 -21.47 -15.31
C LEU A 46 3.72 -21.66 -16.69
N GLY A 47 2.96 -22.14 -17.67
CA GLY A 47 3.44 -22.30 -19.04
C GLY A 47 3.90 -20.97 -19.65
N VAL A 48 3.20 -19.87 -19.39
CA VAL A 48 3.62 -18.56 -19.87
C VAL A 48 4.85 -18.06 -19.11
N SER A 49 4.84 -18.10 -17.77
CA SER A 49 5.94 -17.57 -16.96
C SER A 49 7.25 -18.33 -17.18
N ALA A 50 7.20 -19.65 -17.43
CA ALA A 50 8.37 -20.45 -17.80
C ALA A 50 9.06 -20.01 -19.11
N ARG A 51 8.38 -19.27 -19.99
CA ARG A 51 9.00 -18.68 -21.19
C ARG A 51 9.89 -17.46 -20.89
N PHE A 52 9.70 -16.85 -19.74
CA PHE A 52 10.34 -15.59 -19.35
C PHE A 52 11.29 -15.77 -18.16
N LEU A 53 11.00 -16.71 -17.27
CA LEU A 53 11.72 -16.91 -16.02
C LEU A 53 12.35 -18.31 -16.02
N GLU A 54 13.68 -18.36 -16.00
CA GLU A 54 14.45 -19.60 -16.11
C GLU A 54 14.43 -20.42 -14.81
N GLN A 55 14.36 -19.75 -13.65
CA GLN A 55 14.37 -20.43 -12.36
C GLN A 55 12.96 -20.88 -11.95
N PRO A 56 12.76 -22.16 -11.58
CA PRO A 56 11.44 -22.67 -11.26
C PRO A 56 10.71 -21.92 -10.14
N GLY A 57 11.44 -21.58 -9.06
CA GLY A 57 10.87 -20.87 -7.92
C GLY A 57 10.33 -19.47 -8.26
N HIS A 58 10.89 -18.81 -9.28
CA HIS A 58 10.43 -17.48 -9.71
C HIS A 58 9.08 -17.55 -10.43
N HIS A 59 8.89 -18.52 -11.33
CA HIS A 59 7.63 -18.63 -12.06
C HIS A 59 6.48 -19.08 -11.14
N GLU A 60 6.74 -19.98 -10.19
CA GLU A 60 5.76 -20.38 -9.17
C GLU A 60 5.35 -19.21 -8.28
N THR A 61 6.33 -18.41 -7.83
CA THR A 61 6.10 -17.22 -7.00
C THR A 61 5.19 -16.20 -7.71
N VAL A 62 5.44 -15.92 -8.99
CA VAL A 62 4.60 -15.01 -9.79
C VAL A 62 3.17 -15.52 -9.88
N CYS A 63 2.98 -16.81 -10.18
CA CYS A 63 1.65 -17.41 -10.32
C CYS A 63 0.89 -17.41 -8.98
N ARG A 64 1.55 -17.79 -7.89
CA ARG A 64 1.00 -17.76 -6.53
C ARG A 64 0.54 -16.36 -6.16
N ASP A 65 1.43 -15.38 -6.27
CA ASP A 65 1.12 -14.00 -5.86
C ASP A 65 0.03 -13.38 -6.74
N THR A 66 -0.02 -13.73 -8.03
CA THR A 66 -1.09 -13.31 -8.94
C THR A 66 -2.46 -13.73 -8.42
N LEU A 67 -2.63 -14.99 -8.04
CA LEU A 67 -3.92 -15.48 -7.56
C LEU A 67 -4.31 -14.90 -6.20
N VAL A 68 -3.35 -14.71 -5.30
CA VAL A 68 -3.62 -14.06 -4.01
C VAL A 68 -3.99 -12.58 -4.22
N LEU A 69 -3.36 -11.88 -5.16
CA LEU A 69 -3.71 -10.50 -5.53
C LEU A 69 -5.09 -10.41 -6.18
N ALA A 70 -5.40 -11.33 -7.10
CA ALA A 70 -6.70 -11.42 -7.73
C ALA A 70 -7.79 -11.63 -6.66
N TRP A 71 -7.60 -12.62 -5.77
CA TRP A 71 -8.53 -12.89 -4.68
C TRP A 71 -8.82 -11.66 -3.82
N ARG A 72 -7.78 -10.93 -3.41
CA ARG A 72 -7.91 -9.71 -2.60
C ARG A 72 -8.61 -8.55 -3.30
N ASN A 73 -8.58 -8.53 -4.62
CA ASN A 73 -9.07 -7.43 -5.43
C ASN A 73 -10.29 -7.82 -6.28
N LEU A 74 -10.96 -8.94 -5.99
CA LEU A 74 -12.15 -9.37 -6.73
C LEU A 74 -13.25 -8.28 -6.77
N SER A 75 -13.39 -7.48 -5.72
CA SER A 75 -14.35 -6.37 -5.67
C SER A 75 -14.02 -5.21 -6.61
N GLU A 76 -12.80 -5.15 -7.13
CA GLU A 76 -12.31 -4.11 -8.05
C GLU A 76 -12.48 -4.52 -9.52
N LEU A 77 -13.04 -5.72 -9.77
CA LEU A 77 -13.32 -6.18 -11.11
C LEU A 77 -14.40 -5.29 -11.74
N GLY A 78 -13.97 -4.40 -12.63
CA GLY A 78 -14.84 -3.47 -13.36
C GLY A 78 -15.65 -4.16 -14.46
N SER A 79 -16.73 -3.50 -14.91
CA SER A 79 -17.57 -3.96 -16.03
C SER A 79 -16.87 -3.93 -17.39
N ASP A 80 -15.81 -3.12 -17.51
CA ASP A 80 -15.24 -2.73 -18.80
C ASP A 80 -14.11 -3.66 -19.26
N THR A 81 -13.78 -4.70 -18.48
CA THR A 81 -12.72 -5.66 -18.81
C THR A 81 -13.21 -7.07 -18.51
N ALA A 82 -12.99 -7.99 -19.45
CA ALA A 82 -13.32 -9.40 -19.22
C ALA A 82 -12.55 -9.94 -17.99
N PRO A 83 -13.20 -10.72 -17.10
CA PRO A 83 -12.56 -11.19 -15.86
C PRO A 83 -11.21 -11.91 -16.07
N SER A 84 -11.12 -12.75 -17.11
CA SER A 84 -9.90 -13.42 -17.53
C SER A 84 -8.82 -12.42 -17.96
N GLN A 85 -9.15 -11.40 -18.75
CA GLN A 85 -8.19 -10.36 -19.14
C GLN A 85 -7.71 -9.56 -17.92
N TRP A 86 -8.59 -9.30 -16.95
CA TRP A 86 -8.22 -8.64 -15.70
C TRP A 86 -7.22 -9.50 -14.89
N LEU A 87 -7.50 -10.78 -14.68
CA LEU A 87 -6.59 -11.71 -14.01
C LEU A 87 -5.22 -11.76 -14.71
N TYR A 88 -5.21 -11.85 -16.03
CA TYR A 88 -3.97 -11.85 -16.80
C TYR A 88 -3.28 -10.48 -16.83
N GLY A 89 -3.99 -9.38 -16.58
CA GLY A 89 -3.40 -8.06 -16.33
C GLY A 89 -2.59 -8.03 -15.03
N ILE A 90 -3.12 -8.64 -13.96
CA ILE A 90 -2.41 -8.81 -12.69
C ILE A 90 -1.16 -9.66 -12.91
N PHE A 91 -1.31 -10.80 -13.59
CA PHE A 91 -0.21 -11.69 -13.92
C PHE A 91 0.88 -10.98 -14.73
N ALA A 92 0.49 -10.23 -15.76
CA ALA A 92 1.41 -9.48 -16.59
C ALA A 92 2.17 -8.41 -15.80
N SER A 93 1.50 -7.72 -14.86
CA SER A 93 2.13 -6.78 -13.92
C SER A 93 3.19 -7.47 -13.05
N ARG A 94 2.86 -8.61 -12.45
CA ARG A 94 3.78 -9.38 -11.60
C ARG A 94 4.98 -9.89 -12.39
N LEU A 95 4.73 -10.44 -13.57
CA LEU A 95 5.77 -10.94 -14.46
C LEU A 95 6.73 -9.82 -14.89
N TYR A 96 6.18 -8.65 -15.27
CA TYR A 96 6.97 -7.48 -15.60
C TYR A 96 7.88 -7.04 -14.45
N ASN A 97 7.36 -6.98 -13.21
CA ASN A 97 8.13 -6.56 -12.05
C ASN A 97 9.29 -7.52 -11.73
N GLN A 98 9.09 -8.84 -11.93
CA GLN A 98 10.16 -9.82 -11.75
C GLN A 98 11.21 -9.76 -12.84
N LEU A 99 10.81 -9.56 -14.10
CA LEU A 99 11.77 -9.34 -15.19
C LEU A 99 12.59 -8.07 -14.97
N LEU A 100 11.97 -7.01 -14.48
CA LEU A 100 12.69 -5.80 -14.10
C LEU A 100 13.68 -6.05 -12.95
N ALA A 101 13.39 -7.00 -12.06
CA ALA A 101 14.29 -7.37 -10.96
C ALA A 101 15.53 -8.09 -11.49
N LEU A 102 15.32 -9.05 -12.39
CA LEU A 102 16.37 -9.86 -13.00
C LEU A 102 17.29 -9.05 -13.91
N HIS A 103 16.76 -8.05 -14.62
CA HIS A 103 17.52 -7.28 -15.61
C HIS A 103 17.97 -5.90 -15.12
N GLY A 104 17.55 -5.48 -13.92
CA GLY A 104 17.96 -4.24 -13.25
C GLY A 104 17.44 -2.93 -13.86
N SER A 105 17.12 -2.90 -15.16
CA SER A 105 16.61 -1.71 -15.84
C SER A 105 15.53 -2.03 -16.88
N GLN A 106 14.68 -1.04 -17.17
CA GLN A 106 13.66 -1.17 -18.22
C GLN A 106 14.30 -1.37 -19.60
N GLN A 107 15.45 -0.76 -19.87
CA GLN A 107 16.16 -0.90 -21.15
C GLN A 107 16.70 -2.31 -21.34
N ALA A 108 17.36 -2.87 -20.32
CA ALA A 108 17.87 -4.25 -20.37
C ALA A 108 16.73 -5.27 -20.51
N MET A 109 15.63 -5.07 -19.77
CA MET A 109 14.43 -5.91 -19.89
C MET A 109 13.81 -5.81 -21.29
N ARG A 110 13.64 -4.59 -21.84
CA ARG A 110 13.11 -4.39 -23.21
C ARG A 110 13.99 -5.08 -24.25
N HIS A 111 15.31 -4.97 -24.12
CA HIS A 111 16.24 -5.66 -25.01
C HIS A 111 16.02 -7.17 -24.96
N ARG A 112 15.96 -7.78 -23.76
CA ARG A 112 15.68 -9.22 -23.62
C ARG A 112 14.34 -9.62 -24.22
N VAL A 113 13.28 -8.86 -23.95
CA VAL A 113 11.94 -9.13 -24.49
C VAL A 113 11.92 -9.03 -26.02
N SER A 114 12.59 -8.04 -26.61
CA SER A 114 12.67 -7.87 -28.07
C SER A 114 13.38 -9.04 -28.77
N THR A 115 14.36 -9.68 -28.10
CA THR A 115 15.00 -10.89 -28.64
C THR A 115 14.09 -12.12 -28.61
N LEU A 116 13.09 -12.15 -27.73
CA LEU A 116 12.14 -13.26 -27.61
C LEU A 116 10.97 -13.15 -28.59
N LYS A 117 10.61 -11.92 -29.01
CA LYS A 117 9.51 -11.64 -29.93
C LYS A 117 9.80 -10.38 -30.72
N ALA A 118 9.91 -10.51 -32.04
CA ALA A 118 10.10 -9.39 -32.96
C ALA A 118 8.76 -8.65 -33.20
N GLU A 119 8.22 -7.91 -32.22
CA GLU A 119 7.05 -7.03 -32.45
C GLU A 119 7.08 -5.72 -31.63
N ASP A 120 6.63 -4.67 -32.32
CA ASP A 120 6.33 -3.26 -32.01
C ASP A 120 6.68 -2.61 -30.65
N ALA A 121 7.23 -1.40 -30.75
CA ALA A 121 7.52 -0.45 -29.66
C ALA A 121 6.28 0.11 -28.92
N THR A 122 5.12 -0.53 -29.07
CA THR A 122 3.88 -0.09 -28.43
C THR A 122 3.90 -0.33 -26.92
N THR A 123 3.29 0.60 -26.19
CA THR A 123 3.19 0.54 -24.73
C THR A 123 1.73 0.49 -24.28
N VAL A 124 1.52 -0.03 -23.09
CA VAL A 124 0.25 -0.01 -22.37
C VAL A 124 0.43 0.79 -21.09
N ASP A 125 -0.57 1.58 -20.73
CA ASP A 125 -0.55 2.38 -19.52
C ASP A 125 -0.59 1.48 -18.28
N SER A 126 0.10 1.92 -17.23
CA SER A 126 0.06 1.27 -15.92
C SER A 126 0.26 2.30 -14.81
N PRO A 127 -0.09 1.99 -13.55
CA PRO A 127 0.10 2.91 -12.43
C PRO A 127 1.56 3.34 -12.21
N THR A 128 2.51 2.51 -12.63
CA THR A 128 3.96 2.74 -12.52
C THR A 128 4.56 3.26 -13.83
N GLY A 129 3.74 3.77 -14.75
CA GLY A 129 4.13 4.26 -16.07
C GLY A 129 4.02 3.24 -17.21
N PRO A 130 4.32 3.63 -18.46
CA PRO A 130 4.09 2.79 -19.63
C PRO A 130 4.92 1.49 -19.63
N ARG A 131 4.26 0.36 -19.93
CA ARG A 131 4.87 -0.98 -20.04
C ARG A 131 4.83 -1.47 -21.48
N PRO A 132 5.71 -2.38 -21.93
CA PRO A 132 5.59 -2.99 -23.25
C PRO A 132 4.22 -3.66 -23.44
N ALA A 133 3.58 -3.47 -24.59
CA ALA A 133 2.24 -4.01 -24.87
C ALA A 133 2.13 -5.54 -24.81
N LEU A 134 3.28 -6.24 -24.90
CA LEU A 134 3.39 -7.67 -24.62
C LEU A 134 2.85 -8.05 -23.23
N PHE A 135 2.97 -7.16 -22.24
CA PHE A 135 2.48 -7.33 -20.87
C PHE A 135 1.06 -6.76 -20.68
N SER A 136 0.24 -6.72 -21.73
CA SER A 136 -1.20 -6.50 -21.58
C SER A 136 -1.91 -7.80 -21.18
N GLY A 137 -2.97 -7.69 -20.38
CA GLY A 137 -3.77 -8.85 -19.98
C GLY A 137 -4.27 -9.68 -21.18
N ALA A 138 -4.74 -9.02 -22.23
CA ALA A 138 -5.20 -9.69 -23.46
C ALA A 138 -4.08 -10.46 -24.17
N ARG A 139 -2.88 -9.89 -24.31
CA ARG A 139 -1.76 -10.57 -24.99
C ARG A 139 -1.24 -11.75 -24.17
N VAL A 140 -1.12 -11.60 -22.86
CA VAL A 140 -0.64 -12.68 -21.99
C VAL A 140 -1.66 -13.81 -21.88
N LEU A 141 -2.96 -13.51 -21.90
CA LEU A 141 -4.04 -14.51 -22.01
C LEU A 141 -3.98 -15.26 -23.35
N ALA A 142 -3.78 -14.57 -24.48
CA ALA A 142 -3.60 -15.23 -25.77
C ALA A 142 -2.36 -16.14 -25.78
N MET A 143 -1.29 -15.75 -25.08
CA MET A 143 -0.11 -16.61 -24.93
C MET A 143 -0.39 -17.87 -24.12
N SER A 144 -1.19 -17.80 -23.06
CA SER A 144 -1.46 -18.97 -22.22
C SER A 144 -2.23 -20.07 -22.93
N GLN A 145 -3.02 -19.70 -23.96
CA GLN A 145 -3.72 -20.64 -24.82
C GLN A 145 -2.80 -21.39 -25.80
N GLN A 146 -1.59 -20.86 -26.03
CA GLN A 146 -0.63 -21.40 -27.00
C GLN A 146 0.53 -22.18 -26.36
N VAL A 147 0.69 -22.07 -25.04
CA VAL A 147 1.78 -22.75 -24.32
C VAL A 147 1.31 -24.10 -23.79
N PRO A 148 2.22 -25.10 -23.72
CA PRO A 148 1.89 -26.36 -23.08
C PRO A 148 1.56 -26.13 -21.60
N ALA A 149 0.54 -26.82 -21.11
CA ALA A 149 0.19 -26.83 -19.69
C ALA A 149 1.35 -27.41 -18.87
N VAL A 150 1.75 -26.70 -17.82
CA VAL A 150 2.80 -27.15 -16.89
C VAL A 150 2.16 -27.76 -15.64
N ALA A 151 2.69 -28.91 -15.20
CA ALA A 151 2.19 -29.58 -14.00
C ALA A 151 2.46 -28.73 -12.74
N LEU A 152 1.50 -28.76 -11.81
CA LEU A 152 1.59 -28.01 -10.55
C LEU A 152 2.50 -28.75 -9.58
N SER A 153 3.45 -28.03 -8.96
CA SER A 153 4.25 -28.63 -7.89
C SER A 153 3.44 -28.70 -6.58
N PRO A 154 3.64 -29.73 -5.74
CA PRO A 154 3.00 -29.82 -4.42
C PRO A 154 3.32 -28.63 -3.53
N ARG A 155 4.54 -28.08 -3.66
CA ARG A 155 5.00 -26.90 -2.92
C ARG A 155 4.15 -25.68 -3.25
N LEU A 156 3.97 -25.36 -4.54
CA LEU A 156 3.17 -24.23 -4.99
C LEU A 156 1.73 -24.31 -4.45
N LEU A 157 1.12 -25.49 -4.54
CA LEU A 157 -0.24 -25.72 -4.04
C LEU A 157 -0.33 -25.51 -2.52
N GLY A 158 0.64 -26.06 -1.76
CA GLY A 158 0.71 -25.87 -0.32
C GLY A 158 0.84 -24.39 0.07
N GLU A 159 1.80 -23.67 -0.52
CA GLU A 159 2.02 -22.25 -0.23
C GLU A 159 0.82 -21.38 -0.62
N LEU A 160 0.15 -21.69 -1.74
CA LEU A 160 -1.04 -20.97 -2.18
C LEU A 160 -2.21 -21.18 -1.22
N ASN A 161 -2.47 -22.42 -0.82
CA ASN A 161 -3.53 -22.78 0.12
C ASN A 161 -3.30 -22.14 1.49
N ASP A 162 -2.06 -22.14 1.98
CA ASP A 162 -1.70 -21.48 3.25
C ASP A 162 -2.00 -19.97 3.21
N ARG A 163 -1.65 -19.30 2.10
CA ARG A 163 -1.88 -17.86 1.93
C ARG A 163 -3.36 -17.52 1.82
N ILE A 164 -4.12 -18.25 1.02
CA ILE A 164 -5.57 -17.99 0.88
C ILE A 164 -6.31 -18.30 2.18
N THR A 165 -5.94 -19.39 2.87
CA THR A 165 -6.47 -19.69 4.20
C THR A 165 -6.18 -18.54 5.17
N ALA A 166 -4.96 -17.99 5.15
CA ALA A 166 -4.60 -16.83 5.97
C ALA A 166 -5.42 -15.57 5.61
N GLU A 167 -5.68 -15.32 4.33
CA GLU A 167 -6.53 -14.20 3.87
C GLU A 167 -7.99 -14.36 4.33
N ILE A 168 -8.58 -15.54 4.16
CA ILE A 168 -9.94 -15.84 4.64
C ILE A 168 -10.02 -15.72 6.17
N ALA A 169 -9.02 -16.27 6.88
CA ALA A 169 -8.95 -16.18 8.34
C ALA A 169 -8.76 -14.75 8.83
N GLN A 170 -8.13 -13.87 8.04
CA GLN A 170 -7.95 -12.47 8.39
C GLN A 170 -9.29 -11.77 8.60
N CYS A 171 -10.36 -12.13 7.87
CA CYS A 171 -11.70 -11.57 8.05
C CYS A 171 -12.30 -11.82 9.45
N ASN A 172 -11.84 -12.86 10.15
CA ASN A 172 -12.25 -13.19 11.52
C ASN A 172 -11.19 -12.86 12.56
N ALA A 173 -10.04 -12.32 12.14
CA ALA A 173 -8.92 -12.06 13.02
C ALA A 173 -9.19 -10.91 14.02
N PRO A 174 -8.56 -10.95 15.22
CA PRO A 174 -8.66 -9.89 16.21
C PRO A 174 -8.28 -8.51 15.65
N LEU A 175 -8.95 -7.49 16.17
CA LEU A 175 -8.64 -6.10 15.81
C LEU A 175 -7.52 -5.55 16.71
N THR A 176 -6.55 -4.91 16.07
CA THR A 176 -5.55 -4.04 16.69
C THR A 176 -6.21 -2.87 17.43
N PRO A 177 -5.48 -2.14 18.31
CA PRO A 177 -5.99 -0.92 18.95
C PRO A 177 -6.44 0.16 17.96
N THR A 178 -5.88 0.14 16.75
CA THR A 178 -6.18 1.08 15.67
C THR A 178 -7.42 0.70 14.87
N GLY A 179 -7.96 -0.51 15.07
CA GLY A 179 -9.14 -1.01 14.37
C GLY A 179 -8.82 -1.84 13.12
N GLU A 180 -7.55 -2.08 12.81
CA GLU A 180 -7.12 -2.96 11.70
C GLU A 180 -7.11 -4.41 12.16
N ARG A 181 -7.43 -5.35 11.28
CA ARG A 181 -7.34 -6.79 11.58
C ARG A 181 -5.88 -7.25 11.57
N VAL A 182 -5.51 -8.08 12.54
CA VAL A 182 -4.19 -8.72 12.54
C VAL A 182 -4.07 -9.71 11.40
N TYR A 183 -2.85 -9.91 10.91
CA TYR A 183 -2.58 -10.91 9.88
C TYR A 183 -2.21 -12.22 10.57
N PRO A 184 -2.98 -13.31 10.35
CA PRO A 184 -2.82 -14.54 11.11
C PRO A 184 -1.39 -15.12 11.13
N PRO A 185 -0.62 -15.16 10.02
CA PRO A 185 0.75 -15.69 10.03
C PRO A 185 1.72 -14.97 10.98
N LEU A 186 1.45 -13.70 11.29
CA LEU A 186 2.28 -12.87 12.17
C LEU A 186 1.68 -12.71 13.57
N TYR A 187 0.45 -13.16 13.77
CA TYR A 187 -0.27 -12.98 15.00
C TYR A 187 0.05 -14.08 16.01
N ASP A 188 0.24 -13.67 17.27
CA ASP A 188 0.40 -14.60 18.37
C ASP A 188 -0.69 -14.42 19.44
N PRO A 189 -1.40 -15.52 19.83
CA PRO A 189 -2.45 -15.48 20.84
C PRO A 189 -2.02 -14.89 22.19
N ALA A 190 -0.75 -15.02 22.59
CA ALA A 190 -0.25 -14.45 23.84
C ALA A 190 -0.30 -12.91 23.85
N LEU A 191 -0.37 -12.27 22.68
CA LEU A 191 -0.49 -10.82 22.56
C LEU A 191 -1.93 -10.31 22.75
N ARG A 192 -2.94 -11.20 22.71
CA ARG A 192 -4.37 -10.85 22.72
C ARG A 192 -4.75 -9.94 23.87
N SER A 193 -4.35 -10.30 25.09
CA SER A 193 -4.69 -9.55 26.31
C SER A 193 -4.07 -8.15 26.33
N ARG A 194 -2.82 -8.02 25.86
CA ARG A 194 -2.13 -6.72 25.76
C ARG A 194 -2.77 -5.83 24.69
N MET A 195 -3.13 -6.41 23.54
CA MET A 195 -3.86 -5.72 22.49
C MET A 195 -5.23 -5.24 22.97
N PHE A 196 -5.97 -6.09 23.67
CA PHE A 196 -7.29 -5.75 24.20
C PHE A 196 -7.22 -4.57 25.17
N ARG A 197 -6.27 -4.58 26.11
CA ARG A 197 -6.04 -3.46 27.04
C ARG A 197 -5.70 -2.17 26.30
N SER A 198 -4.80 -2.24 25.31
CA SER A 198 -4.42 -1.09 24.49
C SER A 198 -5.62 -0.53 23.70
N ARG A 199 -6.46 -1.41 23.15
CA ARG A 199 -7.70 -1.03 22.45
C ARG A 199 -8.72 -0.40 23.39
N ALA A 200 -8.92 -0.94 24.58
CA ALA A 200 -9.80 -0.37 25.60
C ALA A 200 -9.35 1.05 25.98
N ALA A 201 -8.07 1.24 26.27
CA ALA A 201 -7.50 2.56 26.56
C ALA A 201 -7.66 3.54 25.38
N PHE A 202 -7.41 3.07 24.15
CA PHE A 202 -7.61 3.88 22.94
C PHE A 202 -9.08 4.28 22.76
N ARG A 203 -10.02 3.35 22.95
CA ARG A 203 -11.46 3.60 22.84
C ARG A 203 -11.97 4.56 23.90
N LEU A 204 -11.54 4.41 25.15
CA LEU A 204 -11.89 5.35 26.23
C LEU A 204 -11.40 6.76 25.88
N LYS A 205 -10.14 6.88 25.46
CA LYS A 205 -9.56 8.17 25.05
C LYS A 205 -10.27 8.80 23.85
N GLU A 206 -10.53 8.03 22.79
CA GLU A 206 -11.25 8.53 21.63
C GLU A 206 -12.73 8.80 21.94
N GLY A 207 -13.36 8.02 22.83
CA GLY A 207 -14.72 8.24 23.30
C GLY A 207 -14.87 9.55 24.06
N PHE A 208 -13.96 9.83 25.01
CA PHE A 208 -13.91 11.11 25.72
C PHE A 208 -13.71 12.28 24.75
N LYS A 209 -12.76 12.15 23.82
CA LYS A 209 -12.54 13.16 22.78
C LYS A 209 -13.78 13.37 21.92
N ARG A 210 -14.47 12.30 21.51
CA ARG A 210 -15.66 12.39 20.64
C ARG A 210 -16.85 13.02 21.35
N ARG A 211 -17.08 12.70 22.63
CA ARG A 211 -18.26 13.16 23.38
C ARG A 211 -18.12 14.56 23.96
N LEU A 212 -16.92 14.93 24.42
CA LEU A 212 -16.73 16.19 25.15
C LEU A 212 -15.81 17.17 24.41
N GLY A 213 -14.66 16.68 23.92
CA GLY A 213 -13.68 17.55 23.25
C GLY A 213 -14.14 18.09 21.90
N ARG A 214 -14.63 17.20 21.02
CA ARG A 214 -15.01 17.56 19.64
C ARG A 214 -16.17 18.55 19.57
N PRO A 215 -17.30 18.38 20.29
CA PRO A 215 -18.39 19.37 20.23
C PRO A 215 -17.94 20.76 20.66
N PHE A 216 -17.06 20.85 21.65
CA PHE A 216 -16.50 22.13 22.09
C PHE A 216 -15.54 22.73 21.04
N GLU A 217 -14.62 21.94 20.49
CA GLU A 217 -13.76 22.36 19.37
C GLU A 217 -14.59 22.88 18.18
N ASP A 218 -15.67 22.16 17.85
CA ASP A 218 -16.57 22.50 16.75
C ASP A 218 -17.37 23.77 17.00
N GLN A 219 -17.86 23.98 18.24
CA GLN A 219 -18.54 25.22 18.62
C GLN A 219 -17.59 26.42 18.55
N LEU A 220 -16.36 26.29 19.07
CA LEU A 220 -15.35 27.35 18.97
C LEU A 220 -15.00 27.65 17.51
N PHE A 221 -14.83 26.61 16.69
CA PHE A 221 -14.55 26.76 15.27
C PHE A 221 -15.72 27.44 14.53
N ASN A 222 -16.96 27.06 14.78
CA ASN A 222 -18.14 27.71 14.19
C ASN A 222 -18.23 29.18 14.60
N ARG A 223 -17.93 29.51 15.86
CA ARG A 223 -17.86 30.91 16.31
C ARG A 223 -16.76 31.69 15.58
N TRP A 224 -15.62 31.06 15.31
CA TRP A 224 -14.55 31.66 14.53
C TRP A 224 -14.97 31.87 13.06
N LEU A 225 -15.67 30.91 12.44
CA LEU A 225 -16.21 31.07 11.08
C LEU A 225 -17.12 32.29 10.97
N ASP A 226 -17.96 32.52 11.98
CA ASP A 226 -18.89 33.66 12.09
C ASP A 226 -18.20 34.98 12.53
N ASN A 227 -16.88 34.99 12.70
CA ASN A 227 -16.10 36.12 13.19
C ASN A 227 -16.61 36.71 14.53
N LYS A 228 -17.06 35.85 15.45
CA LYS A 228 -17.53 36.27 16.78
C LYS A 228 -16.36 36.60 17.72
N ALA A 229 -16.67 37.28 18.82
CA ALA A 229 -15.70 37.60 19.87
C ALA A 229 -14.88 36.38 20.31
N GLY A 230 -13.55 36.56 20.36
CA GLY A 230 -12.57 35.49 20.63
C GLY A 230 -11.99 34.82 19.38
N SER A 231 -12.44 35.17 18.17
CA SER A 231 -11.95 34.62 16.90
C SER A 231 -10.43 34.78 16.75
N THR A 232 -9.89 35.98 16.94
CA THR A 232 -8.45 36.27 16.83
C THR A 232 -7.62 35.42 17.78
N LEU A 233 -8.10 35.21 19.02
CA LEU A 233 -7.39 34.39 20.00
C LEU A 233 -7.35 32.92 19.57
N LEU A 234 -8.46 32.38 19.04
CA LEU A 234 -8.50 30.99 18.56
C LEU A 234 -7.61 30.79 17.33
N GLU A 235 -7.58 31.77 16.43
CA GLU A 235 -6.73 31.76 15.25
C GLU A 235 -5.24 31.76 15.62
N ASN A 236 -4.83 32.67 16.52
CA ASN A 236 -3.46 32.73 17.05
C ASN A 236 -3.04 31.45 17.79
N GLN A 237 -4.00 30.68 18.31
CA GLN A 237 -3.75 29.37 18.90
C GLN A 237 -3.62 28.23 17.88
N GLY A 238 -4.07 28.44 16.64
CA GLY A 238 -3.77 27.58 15.50
C GLY A 238 -4.95 26.81 14.91
N LEU A 239 -6.20 27.14 15.22
CA LEU A 239 -7.45 26.46 14.80
C LEU A 239 -7.51 24.93 15.06
N PRO A 240 -8.65 24.38 15.52
CA PRO A 240 -8.79 22.95 15.75
C PRO A 240 -8.77 22.16 14.42
N ARG A 241 -7.70 21.39 14.18
CA ARG A 241 -7.47 20.64 12.93
C ARG A 241 -8.65 19.77 12.53
N ARG A 242 -9.23 19.05 13.49
CA ARG A 242 -10.32 18.10 13.22
C ARG A 242 -11.58 18.79 12.72
N SER A 243 -11.89 19.96 13.26
CA SER A 243 -13.05 20.76 12.83
C SER A 243 -12.81 21.35 11.45
N VAL A 244 -11.61 21.85 11.17
CA VAL A 244 -11.19 22.31 9.83
C VAL A 244 -11.27 21.19 8.80
N GLU A 245 -10.69 20.01 9.11
CA GLU A 245 -10.71 18.84 8.22
C GLU A 245 -12.14 18.38 7.91
N ARG A 246 -13.03 18.39 8.91
CA ARG A 246 -14.43 18.02 8.70
C ARG A 246 -15.18 19.05 7.86
N TYR A 247 -14.94 20.34 8.11
CA TYR A 247 -15.60 21.43 7.39
C TYR A 247 -15.20 21.47 5.92
N LEU A 248 -13.91 21.30 5.62
CA LEU A 248 -13.37 21.38 4.27
C LEU A 248 -13.46 20.05 3.51
N GLY A 249 -13.47 18.91 4.21
CA GLY A 249 -13.61 17.59 3.61
C GLY A 249 -12.56 17.33 2.54
N ARG A 250 -13.00 17.05 1.31
CA ARG A 250 -12.14 16.75 0.15
C ARG A 250 -11.41 17.97 -0.41
N LYS A 251 -11.76 19.20 -0.01
CA LYS A 251 -11.02 20.41 -0.44
C LYS A 251 -9.58 20.47 0.10
N LEU A 252 -9.24 19.61 1.07
CA LEU A 252 -7.89 19.43 1.60
C LEU A 252 -7.14 18.26 0.95
N ASP A 253 -7.80 17.49 0.09
CA ASP A 253 -7.18 16.38 -0.63
C ASP A 253 -6.61 16.93 -1.94
N LEU A 254 -5.32 16.70 -2.17
CA LEU A 254 -4.57 17.11 -3.34
C LEU A 254 -4.05 15.86 -4.03
N GLU A 255 -4.22 15.77 -5.34
CA GLU A 255 -3.49 14.81 -6.15
C GLU A 255 -2.11 15.39 -6.45
N MET A 256 -1.07 14.57 -6.46
CA MET A 256 0.28 15.00 -6.83
C MET A 256 1.15 13.81 -7.28
N ASP A 257 2.26 14.09 -7.96
CA ASP A 257 3.33 13.11 -8.18
C ASP A 257 4.09 12.90 -6.84
N PRO A 258 4.12 11.66 -6.29
CA PRO A 258 4.82 11.37 -5.03
C PRO A 258 6.31 11.68 -5.08
N SER A 259 6.95 11.67 -6.25
CA SER A 259 8.39 11.96 -6.41
C SER A 259 8.76 13.39 -6.03
N THR A 260 7.81 14.32 -6.17
CA THR A 260 8.00 15.74 -5.81
C THR A 260 8.07 15.97 -4.31
N LEU A 261 7.58 15.03 -3.51
CA LEU A 261 7.61 15.12 -2.05
C LEU A 261 8.93 14.57 -1.51
N THR A 262 9.95 15.44 -1.43
CA THR A 262 11.31 15.06 -1.06
C THR A 262 11.64 15.29 0.43
N ARG A 263 10.91 16.19 1.09
CA ARG A 263 11.18 16.65 2.47
C ARG A 263 10.18 16.06 3.48
N GLY A 264 10.71 15.66 4.64
CA GLY A 264 9.92 15.13 5.74
C GLY A 264 10.05 15.95 7.03
N LEU A 265 9.02 15.93 7.85
CA LEU A 265 9.02 16.58 9.16
C LEU A 265 9.62 15.67 10.23
N SER A 266 10.69 16.13 10.87
CA SER A 266 11.23 15.47 12.07
C SER A 266 10.63 16.07 13.34
N TYR A 267 9.55 15.47 13.85
CA TYR A 267 8.88 15.99 15.06
C TYR A 267 9.80 16.26 16.26
N PRO A 268 10.76 15.39 16.62
CA PRO A 268 11.68 15.69 17.73
C PRO A 268 12.57 16.91 17.46
N THR A 269 12.91 17.18 16.20
CA THR A 269 13.77 18.30 15.81
C THR A 269 12.97 19.59 15.70
N SER A 270 11.83 19.55 15.02
CA SER A 270 10.94 20.71 14.82
C SER A 270 10.18 21.10 16.08
N PHE A 271 9.92 20.15 16.97
CA PHE A 271 9.20 20.36 18.23
C PHE A 271 9.86 19.54 19.37
N PRO A 272 10.96 20.03 19.97
CA PRO A 272 11.69 19.29 21.00
C PRO A 272 10.79 18.92 22.20
N ASN A 273 9.95 19.85 22.63
CA ASN A 273 9.04 19.66 23.76
C ASN A 273 7.93 18.66 23.44
N ARG A 274 7.81 17.59 24.24
CA ARG A 274 6.82 16.52 24.05
C ARG A 274 5.37 17.01 24.23
N THR A 275 5.13 17.94 25.13
CA THR A 275 3.80 18.55 25.36
C THR A 275 3.40 19.40 24.16
N GLN A 276 4.34 20.19 23.64
CA GLN A 276 4.14 20.98 22.41
C GLN A 276 3.84 20.07 21.21
N ARG A 277 4.59 18.97 21.03
CA ARG A 277 4.31 17.96 19.98
C ARG A 277 2.88 17.41 20.04
N ARG A 278 2.39 17.13 21.24
CA ARG A 278 1.03 16.63 21.43
C ARG A 278 0.01 17.70 21.08
N LYS A 279 0.24 18.96 21.48
CA LYS A 279 -0.64 20.10 21.16
C LYS A 279 -0.69 20.36 19.65
N ILE A 280 0.47 20.52 19.02
CA ILE A 280 0.59 20.92 17.61
C ILE A 280 -0.08 19.92 16.66
N SER A 281 -0.06 18.62 16.98
CA SER A 281 -0.74 17.58 16.19
C SER A 281 -2.27 17.71 16.10
N ASN A 282 -2.89 18.55 16.93
CA ASN A 282 -4.33 18.84 16.90
C ASN A 282 -4.65 20.22 16.31
N LEU A 283 -3.64 20.99 15.89
CA LEU A 283 -3.79 22.33 15.32
C LEU A 283 -3.62 22.32 13.80
N PHE A 284 -4.34 23.21 13.12
CA PHE A 284 -4.25 23.38 11.67
C PHE A 284 -3.13 24.37 11.30
N ILE A 285 -3.00 25.49 12.01
CA ILE A 285 -1.98 26.51 11.77
C ILE A 285 -0.86 26.31 12.79
N TRP A 286 0.38 26.18 12.30
CA TRP A 286 1.54 25.90 13.13
C TRP A 286 2.50 27.10 13.20
N PRO A 287 2.78 27.63 14.40
CA PRO A 287 3.73 28.71 14.59
C PRO A 287 5.19 28.20 14.63
N GLY A 288 6.12 29.13 14.45
CA GLY A 288 7.56 28.90 14.61
C GLY A 288 8.22 28.18 13.44
N ASP A 289 9.54 27.96 13.54
CA ASP A 289 10.39 27.53 12.43
C ASP A 289 10.45 26.01 12.21
N TRP A 290 9.31 25.34 12.28
CA TRP A 290 9.23 23.88 12.23
C TRP A 290 9.68 23.29 10.88
N ASP A 291 9.64 24.09 9.83
CA ASP A 291 9.94 23.78 8.42
C ASP A 291 11.43 23.94 8.05
N VAL A 292 12.21 24.67 8.83
CA VAL A 292 13.64 24.95 8.54
C VAL A 292 14.49 23.67 8.53
N LYS A 293 14.27 22.78 9.51
CA LYS A 293 15.02 21.52 9.63
C LYS A 293 14.18 20.34 9.18
N THR A 294 14.19 20.08 7.88
CA THR A 294 13.40 19.01 7.24
C THR A 294 14.33 18.01 6.55
N PRO A 295 14.55 16.83 7.14
CA PRO A 295 15.39 15.82 6.51
C PRO A 295 14.81 15.33 5.18
N ALA A 296 15.70 14.90 4.28
CA ALA A 296 15.33 14.20 3.06
C ALA A 296 14.61 12.89 3.40
N LEU A 297 13.46 12.64 2.75
CA LEU A 297 12.66 11.44 2.97
C LEU A 297 13.39 10.16 2.57
N ALA A 298 14.13 10.21 1.46
CA ALA A 298 14.94 9.10 0.96
C ALA A 298 15.96 8.60 2.01
N ALA A 299 16.47 9.48 2.87
CA ALA A 299 17.43 9.12 3.93
C ALA A 299 16.77 8.52 5.18
N THR A 300 15.43 8.43 5.23
CA THR A 300 14.74 7.87 6.40
C THR A 300 14.80 6.35 6.39
N GLN A 301 14.93 5.75 7.57
CA GLN A 301 14.91 4.28 7.75
C GLN A 301 13.70 3.61 7.07
N ARG A 302 12.56 4.29 7.02
CA ARG A 302 11.34 3.77 6.38
C ARG A 302 11.45 3.69 4.86
N HIS A 303 12.10 4.67 4.22
CA HIS A 303 12.33 4.62 2.77
C HIS A 303 13.39 3.58 2.45
N GLN A 304 14.47 3.52 3.23
CA GLN A 304 15.51 2.50 3.09
C GLN A 304 14.94 1.08 3.21
N PHE A 305 14.09 0.83 4.22
CA PHE A 305 13.41 -0.46 4.41
C PHE A 305 12.57 -0.88 3.19
N ILE A 306 11.77 0.03 2.64
CA ILE A 306 10.91 -0.28 1.48
C ILE A 306 11.74 -0.48 0.21
N HIS A 307 12.75 0.35 -0.01
CA HIS A 307 13.65 0.23 -1.13
C HIS A 307 14.45 -1.08 -1.08
N ASP A 308 14.94 -1.46 0.09
CA ASP A 308 15.66 -2.71 0.33
C ASP A 308 14.80 -3.95 0.02
N ILE A 309 13.57 -4.01 0.55
CA ILE A 309 12.63 -5.10 0.24
C ILE A 309 12.34 -5.19 -1.26
N TRP A 310 12.12 -4.05 -1.91
CA TRP A 310 11.81 -4.04 -3.34
C TRP A 310 12.99 -4.51 -4.19
N ASN A 311 14.21 -4.10 -3.87
CA ASN A 311 15.40 -4.51 -4.62
C ASN A 311 15.71 -5.99 -4.44
N HIS A 312 15.41 -6.55 -3.26
CA HIS A 312 15.60 -7.96 -2.95
C HIS A 312 14.32 -8.80 -3.15
N ARG A 313 13.38 -8.34 -3.98
CA ARG A 313 12.09 -9.04 -4.19
C ARG A 313 12.17 -10.45 -4.80
N LEU A 314 13.31 -10.80 -5.40
CA LEU A 314 13.58 -12.16 -5.88
C LEU A 314 14.00 -13.10 -4.73
N ASP A 315 14.71 -12.57 -3.74
CA ASP A 315 15.17 -13.30 -2.56
C ASP A 315 15.28 -12.35 -1.36
N LEU A 316 14.26 -12.36 -0.51
CA LEU A 316 14.20 -11.49 0.67
C LEU A 316 15.26 -11.86 1.73
N THR A 317 15.82 -13.08 1.69
CA THR A 317 16.87 -13.48 2.63
C THR A 317 18.19 -12.73 2.39
N ALA A 318 18.38 -12.21 1.17
CA ALA A 318 19.53 -11.38 0.81
C ALA A 318 19.40 -9.91 1.27
N SER A 319 18.25 -9.51 1.81
CA SER A 319 18.01 -8.11 2.20
C SER A 319 18.68 -7.71 3.52
N ASP A 320 19.10 -6.44 3.61
CA ASP A 320 19.63 -5.85 4.86
C ASP A 320 18.58 -5.88 5.98
N SER A 321 17.31 -5.74 5.62
CA SER A 321 16.17 -5.80 6.53
C SER A 321 16.02 -7.19 7.16
N TYR A 322 16.17 -8.26 6.37
CA TYR A 322 16.16 -9.63 6.89
C TYR A 322 17.34 -9.86 7.82
N ALA A 323 18.56 -9.53 7.40
CA ALA A 323 19.77 -9.68 8.22
C ALA A 323 19.65 -8.93 9.55
N GLY A 324 19.15 -7.69 9.51
CA GLY A 324 18.96 -6.86 10.71
C GLY A 324 17.88 -7.38 11.66
N LEU A 325 16.79 -7.98 11.15
CA LEU A 325 15.75 -8.60 11.97
C LEU A 325 16.23 -9.93 12.57
N LYS A 326 16.95 -10.73 11.79
CA LYS A 326 17.56 -12.00 12.23
C LYS A 326 18.56 -11.77 13.35
N SER A 327 19.49 -10.85 13.17
CA SER A 327 20.48 -10.49 14.19
C SER A 327 19.84 -10.02 15.50
N LYS A 328 18.74 -9.26 15.43
CA LYS A 328 17.98 -8.87 16.62
C LYS A 328 17.28 -10.05 17.30
N LEU A 329 16.73 -10.97 16.53
CA LEU A 329 16.11 -12.18 17.07
C LEU A 329 17.14 -13.04 17.81
N GLU A 330 18.33 -13.22 17.23
CA GLU A 330 19.43 -14.00 17.83
C GLU A 330 19.98 -13.34 19.09
N LYS A 331 20.08 -12.00 19.12
CA LYS A 331 20.67 -11.25 20.24
C LYS A 331 19.69 -10.93 21.38
N ASP A 332 18.51 -10.40 21.04
CA ASP A 332 17.55 -9.83 22.00
C ASP A 332 16.32 -10.75 22.20
N GLY A 333 16.23 -11.85 21.44
CA GLY A 333 15.09 -12.76 21.44
C GLY A 333 13.88 -12.22 20.65
N PRO A 334 12.69 -12.81 20.85
CA PRO A 334 11.51 -12.51 20.04
C PRO A 334 11.08 -11.04 20.04
N LEU A 335 10.95 -10.46 18.85
CA LEU A 335 10.49 -9.09 18.64
C LEU A 335 8.96 -9.02 18.72
N ARG A 336 8.45 -8.18 19.64
CA ARG A 336 7.02 -8.09 19.95
C ARG A 336 6.47 -6.70 19.64
N MET A 337 5.63 -6.60 18.61
CA MET A 337 4.94 -5.35 18.26
C MET A 337 3.48 -5.41 18.73
N HIS A 338 3.28 -5.24 20.05
CA HIS A 338 1.98 -5.41 20.71
C HIS A 338 0.82 -4.59 20.13
N HIS A 339 1.10 -3.43 19.54
CA HIS A 339 0.07 -2.55 18.96
C HIS A 339 -0.35 -2.99 17.55
N GLN A 340 0.43 -3.84 16.89
CA GLN A 340 0.11 -4.45 15.60
C GLN A 340 -0.25 -5.93 15.73
N GLY A 341 -0.08 -6.51 16.92
CA GLY A 341 -0.27 -7.94 17.16
C GLY A 341 0.78 -8.81 16.48
N ILE A 342 1.92 -8.24 16.07
CA ILE A 342 2.98 -8.96 15.35
C ILE A 342 3.99 -9.54 16.34
N LEU A 343 4.32 -10.81 16.17
CA LEU A 343 5.42 -11.52 16.84
C LEU A 343 6.41 -12.02 15.78
N LEU A 344 7.69 -11.67 15.92
CA LEU A 344 8.77 -12.22 15.11
C LEU A 344 9.71 -13.01 16.03
N ASP A 345 9.49 -14.32 16.09
CA ASP A 345 10.21 -15.27 16.96
C ASP A 345 10.93 -16.37 16.18
N SER A 346 10.85 -16.33 14.86
CA SER A 346 11.45 -17.30 13.95
C SER A 346 11.78 -16.63 12.62
N GLU A 347 12.72 -17.23 11.87
CA GLU A 347 13.06 -16.78 10.53
C GLU A 347 11.85 -16.79 9.58
N ALA A 348 11.00 -17.82 9.68
CA ALA A 348 9.76 -17.92 8.90
C ALA A 348 8.82 -16.73 9.15
N ARG A 349 8.66 -16.28 10.40
CA ARG A 349 7.84 -15.10 10.71
C ARG A 349 8.50 -13.79 10.28
N ILE A 350 9.84 -13.71 10.30
CA ILE A 350 10.56 -12.56 9.73
C ILE A 350 10.29 -12.49 8.21
N LEU A 351 10.39 -13.61 7.49
CA LEU A 351 10.09 -13.66 6.07
C LEU A 351 8.63 -13.32 5.78
N ALA A 352 7.67 -13.91 6.50
CA ALA A 352 6.26 -13.56 6.37
C ALA A 352 5.99 -12.05 6.61
N TYR A 353 6.77 -11.40 7.48
CA TYR A 353 6.69 -9.96 7.71
C TYR A 353 7.16 -9.17 6.50
N LEU A 354 8.32 -9.51 5.93
CA LEU A 354 8.87 -8.85 4.74
C LEU A 354 8.02 -9.11 3.49
N GLU A 355 7.58 -10.35 3.29
CA GLU A 355 6.67 -10.76 2.21
C GLU A 355 5.37 -9.97 2.23
N ARG A 356 4.84 -9.68 3.42
CA ARG A 356 3.63 -8.84 3.54
C ARG A 356 3.86 -7.43 2.99
N TYR A 357 5.03 -6.84 3.22
CA TYR A 357 5.37 -5.53 2.65
C TYR A 357 5.59 -5.62 1.14
N LEU A 358 6.29 -6.65 0.65
CA LEU A 358 6.45 -6.88 -0.78
C LEU A 358 5.09 -7.03 -1.45
N PHE A 359 4.17 -7.80 -0.86
CA PHE A 359 2.82 -7.97 -1.38
C PHE A 359 2.04 -6.65 -1.46
N TYR A 360 2.19 -5.75 -0.49
CA TYR A 360 1.60 -4.40 -0.58
C TYR A 360 2.19 -3.56 -1.72
N MET A 361 3.47 -3.74 -2.04
CA MET A 361 4.09 -3.06 -3.16
C MET A 361 3.60 -3.61 -4.50
N GLU A 362 3.43 -4.92 -4.59
CA GLU A 362 2.92 -5.57 -5.80
C GLU A 362 1.47 -5.17 -6.08
N ASP A 363 0.62 -5.15 -5.04
CA ASP A 363 -0.74 -4.63 -5.11
C ASP A 363 -0.76 -3.18 -5.63
N MET A 364 0.05 -2.31 -5.03
CA MET A 364 0.16 -0.90 -5.45
C MET A 364 0.71 -0.76 -6.88
N SER A 365 1.63 -1.61 -7.32
CA SER A 365 2.14 -1.57 -8.70
C SER A 365 1.09 -1.97 -9.73
N CYS A 366 0.16 -2.85 -9.33
CA CYS A 366 -0.84 -3.41 -10.21
C CYS A 366 -2.06 -2.48 -10.31
N PHE A 367 -2.55 -2.01 -9.17
CA PHE A 367 -3.80 -1.25 -9.07
C PHE A 367 -3.61 0.23 -8.77
N GLY A 368 -2.36 0.67 -8.55
CA GLY A 368 -2.05 2.05 -8.22
C GLY A 368 -2.26 2.37 -6.75
N PHE A 369 -2.21 3.68 -6.45
CA PHE A 369 -2.33 4.17 -5.08
C PHE A 369 -3.79 4.31 -4.66
N LYS A 370 -4.28 3.42 -3.81
CA LYS A 370 -5.66 3.51 -3.28
C LYS A 370 -5.72 4.35 -2.01
N SER A 371 -6.21 5.60 -2.10
CA SER A 371 -6.15 6.58 -0.99
C SER A 371 -6.82 6.11 0.31
N ASP A 372 -7.85 5.29 0.18
CA ASP A 372 -8.69 4.68 1.23
C ASP A 372 -8.10 3.41 1.85
N LEU A 373 -7.13 2.76 1.20
CA LEU A 373 -6.43 1.60 1.77
C LEU A 373 -5.51 2.00 2.91
N GLY A 374 -5.98 1.86 4.14
CA GLY A 374 -5.21 2.02 5.37
C GLY A 374 -5.73 3.11 6.28
N LYS A 375 -5.31 3.07 7.55
CA LYS A 375 -5.89 3.90 8.62
C LYS A 375 -5.81 5.41 8.38
N ASP A 376 -4.72 5.89 7.78
CA ASP A 376 -4.40 7.30 7.70
C ASP A 376 -4.03 7.68 6.26
N ALA A 377 -4.78 8.63 5.67
CA ALA A 377 -4.38 9.30 4.42
C ALA A 377 -2.98 9.91 4.53
N LEU A 378 -2.28 10.05 3.40
CA LEU A 378 -0.94 10.65 3.35
C LEU A 378 -1.00 12.10 3.82
N GLY A 379 -0.66 12.33 5.08
CA GLY A 379 -0.68 13.68 5.63
C GLY A 379 0.51 14.50 5.15
N ILE A 380 0.26 15.74 4.73
CA ILE A 380 1.27 16.77 4.48
C ILE A 380 0.99 18.01 5.32
N ALA A 381 1.99 18.86 5.47
CA ALA A 381 1.87 20.23 5.95
C ALA A 381 2.41 21.20 4.90
N ILE A 382 1.83 22.39 4.79
CA ILE A 382 2.32 23.45 3.91
C ILE A 382 3.32 24.31 4.69
N ASP A 383 4.53 24.48 4.19
CA ASP A 383 5.58 25.29 4.83
C ASP A 383 5.38 26.80 4.60
N ARG A 384 6.30 27.63 5.11
CA ARG A 384 6.18 29.09 4.99
C ARG A 384 6.21 29.61 3.56
N HIS A 385 6.69 28.81 2.60
CA HIS A 385 6.83 29.17 1.19
C HIS A 385 5.76 28.54 0.31
N GLY A 386 4.82 27.77 0.89
CA GLY A 386 3.81 27.05 0.13
C GLY A 386 4.24 25.66 -0.33
N ASP A 387 5.44 25.19 0.05
CA ASP A 387 5.91 23.85 -0.31
C ASP A 387 5.29 22.78 0.60
N MET A 388 5.14 21.58 0.05
CA MET A 388 4.57 20.44 0.77
C MET A 388 5.64 19.69 1.57
N ILE A 389 5.43 19.52 2.88
CA ILE A 389 6.29 18.76 3.78
C ILE A 389 5.56 17.54 4.30
N LYS A 390 6.19 16.36 4.19
CA LYS A 390 5.56 15.12 4.65
C LYS A 390 5.54 15.02 6.18
N ILE A 391 4.38 14.69 6.76
CA ILE A 391 4.25 14.43 8.20
C ILE A 391 4.10 12.93 8.53
N ASN A 392 4.11 12.55 9.82
CA ASN A 392 4.25 11.17 10.34
C ASN A 392 3.11 10.16 10.03
N LYS A 393 2.29 10.36 8.99
CA LYS A 393 1.14 9.52 8.62
C LYS A 393 1.30 8.91 7.23
N GLY A 394 1.34 7.58 7.13
CA GLY A 394 1.48 6.90 5.82
C GLY A 394 2.88 6.97 5.21
N LEU A 395 3.94 7.03 6.03
CA LEU A 395 5.32 7.09 5.54
C LEU A 395 5.74 5.85 4.74
N HIS A 396 5.32 4.63 5.14
CA HIS A 396 5.59 3.43 4.34
C HIS A 396 4.89 3.49 2.99
N ARG A 397 3.61 3.89 2.96
CA ARG A 397 2.82 3.98 1.71
C ARG A 397 3.40 4.99 0.73
N LEU A 398 3.88 6.15 1.21
CA LEU A 398 4.61 7.09 0.35
C LEU A 398 5.92 6.48 -0.16
N ALA A 399 6.71 5.85 0.71
CA ALA A 399 7.96 5.22 0.31
C ALA A 399 7.73 4.14 -0.75
N MET A 400 6.64 3.36 -0.64
CA MET A 400 6.23 2.39 -1.66
C MET A 400 5.91 3.09 -2.97
N ALA A 401 5.06 4.13 -2.93
CA ALA A 401 4.67 4.88 -4.14
C ALA A 401 5.89 5.48 -4.86
N GLN A 402 6.83 6.07 -4.11
CA GLN A 402 8.07 6.61 -4.66
C GLN A 402 8.98 5.51 -5.23
N THR A 403 9.17 4.41 -4.50
CA THR A 403 10.02 3.28 -4.94
C THR A 403 9.49 2.63 -6.21
N LEU A 404 8.16 2.53 -6.34
CA LEU A 404 7.48 1.95 -7.49
C LEU A 404 7.38 2.90 -8.68
N GLY A 405 7.65 4.19 -8.50
CA GLY A 405 7.41 5.21 -9.53
C GLY A 405 5.94 5.40 -9.85
N ILE A 406 5.06 5.35 -8.82
CA ILE A 406 3.63 5.64 -8.99
C ILE A 406 3.47 7.08 -9.47
N GLN A 407 2.69 7.28 -10.53
CA GLN A 407 2.57 8.59 -11.18
C GLN A 407 1.71 9.59 -10.40
N ARG A 408 0.77 9.11 -9.58
CA ARG A 408 -0.18 9.97 -8.86
C ARG A 408 -0.57 9.38 -7.51
N VAL A 409 -0.55 10.21 -6.48
CA VAL A 409 -1.04 9.89 -5.14
C VAL A 409 -1.94 10.99 -4.61
N SER A 410 -2.91 10.59 -3.79
CA SER A 410 -3.75 11.52 -3.04
C SER A 410 -3.11 11.81 -1.67
N VAL A 411 -2.84 13.08 -1.40
CA VAL A 411 -2.36 13.59 -0.11
C VAL A 411 -3.39 14.49 0.55
N ARG A 412 -3.40 14.53 1.88
CA ARG A 412 -4.27 15.43 2.64
C ARG A 412 -3.45 16.50 3.35
N VAL A 413 -3.80 17.76 3.13
CA VAL A 413 -3.30 18.89 3.92
C VAL A 413 -3.85 18.80 5.34
N ARG A 414 -2.95 18.61 6.31
CA ARG A 414 -3.28 18.46 7.72
C ARG A 414 -2.99 19.73 8.51
N SER A 415 -2.03 20.51 8.04
CA SER A 415 -1.58 21.73 8.69
C SER A 415 -0.92 22.68 7.70
N VAL A 416 -0.84 23.96 8.07
CA VAL A 416 -0.18 25.02 7.30
C VAL A 416 0.70 25.86 8.22
N HIS A 417 1.74 26.46 7.68
CA HIS A 417 2.61 27.36 8.41
C HIS A 417 1.89 28.68 8.74
N GLN A 418 2.15 29.25 9.92
CA GLN A 418 1.52 30.51 10.33
C GLN A 418 1.82 31.67 9.37
N LEU A 419 3.08 31.85 8.96
CA LEU A 419 3.44 32.91 8.00
C LEU A 419 2.70 32.76 6.65
N TRP A 420 2.65 31.54 6.11
CA TRP A 420 1.90 31.26 4.89
C TRP A 420 0.40 31.54 5.07
N TRP A 421 -0.16 31.17 6.23
CA TRP A 421 -1.55 31.47 6.56
C TRP A 421 -1.82 32.97 6.56
N GLU A 422 -1.01 33.75 7.29
CA GLU A 422 -1.16 35.21 7.39
C GLU A 422 -1.09 35.91 6.03
N GLU A 423 -0.16 35.48 5.18
CA GLU A 423 -0.01 35.99 3.82
C GLU A 423 -1.29 35.76 2.98
N HIS A 424 -1.82 34.53 2.98
CA HIS A 424 -2.90 34.15 2.07
C HIS A 424 -4.30 34.51 2.59
N LYS A 425 -4.51 34.65 3.90
CA LYS A 425 -5.77 35.23 4.40
C LYS A 425 -5.85 36.74 4.13
N GLY A 426 -4.71 37.44 4.11
CA GLY A 426 -4.65 38.89 4.07
C GLY A 426 -5.42 39.53 5.23
N SER A 427 -6.27 40.51 4.92
CA SER A 427 -7.14 41.18 5.90
C SER A 427 -8.47 40.46 6.18
N ALA A 428 -8.73 39.33 5.49
CA ALA A 428 -9.96 38.58 5.70
C ALA A 428 -9.99 37.90 7.08
N GLN A 429 -11.19 37.64 7.59
CA GLN A 429 -11.43 37.00 8.88
C GLN A 429 -12.43 35.85 8.75
N GLY A 430 -12.39 34.92 9.72
CA GLY A 430 -13.32 33.81 9.83
C GLY A 430 -13.42 32.97 8.55
N LYS A 431 -14.64 32.69 8.09
CA LYS A 431 -14.89 31.86 6.91
C LYS A 431 -14.13 32.33 5.66
N ARG A 432 -14.11 33.64 5.39
CA ARG A 432 -13.46 34.19 4.19
C ARG A 432 -11.94 34.03 4.24
N ALA A 433 -11.32 34.13 5.42
CA ALA A 433 -9.90 33.84 5.60
C ALA A 433 -9.58 32.38 5.23
N LEU A 434 -10.42 31.44 5.71
CA LEU A 434 -10.25 30.03 5.37
C LEU A 434 -10.42 29.78 3.87
N GLU A 435 -11.43 30.38 3.24
CA GLU A 435 -11.67 30.24 1.80
C GLU A 435 -10.50 30.76 0.97
N ASN A 436 -9.93 31.91 1.32
CA ASN A 436 -8.74 32.46 0.66
C ASN A 436 -7.53 31.53 0.80
N ALA A 437 -7.25 31.02 2.01
CA ALA A 437 -6.15 30.10 2.24
C ALA A 437 -6.33 28.80 1.44
N ILE A 438 -7.55 28.26 1.37
CA ILE A 438 -7.81 27.04 0.59
C ILE A 438 -7.68 27.25 -0.91
N ALA A 439 -8.10 28.41 -1.42
CA ALA A 439 -7.89 28.77 -2.82
C ALA A 439 -6.41 28.92 -3.19
N ALA A 440 -5.54 29.20 -2.20
CA ALA A 440 -4.10 29.32 -2.39
C ALA A 440 -3.33 28.01 -2.19
N LEU A 441 -3.99 26.90 -1.86
CA LEU A 441 -3.31 25.62 -1.74
C LEU A 441 -2.69 25.23 -3.10
N PRO A 442 -1.48 24.64 -3.10
CA PRO A 442 -0.82 24.25 -4.34
C PRO A 442 -1.67 23.27 -5.14
N HIS A 443 -1.97 23.60 -6.39
CA HIS A 443 -2.53 22.71 -7.41
C HIS A 443 -1.36 22.15 -8.21
N ARG A 444 -0.95 20.89 -7.99
CA ARG A 444 0.11 20.25 -8.79
C ARG A 444 -0.28 18.86 -9.23
#